data_AF-A0A4R2KIJ8-F1
#
_entry.id   AF-A0A4R2KIJ8-F1
#
_cell.length_a   1.000
_cell.length_b   1.000
_cell.length_c   1.000
_cell.angle_alpha   90.00
_cell.angle_beta   90.00
_cell.angle_gamma   90.00
#
_symmetry.space_group_name_H-M   'P 1'
#
loop_
_entity.id
_entity.type
_entity.pdbx_description
1 polymer ?
#
loop_
_entity_poly.entity_id
_entity_poly.type
_entity_poly.pdbx_seq_one_letter_code
_entity_poly.pdbx_strand_id
1 'polypeptide(L)'
;MTAIGTGPVFRFEPGTTGRLGRRRITFLRAASTGYLVEVLPHPEAENIPEVMRGTRPDIEFTGRRMIPHAELTAALVDGTLDIDEGDHVFIDHSQTFKPEFVASLTDRPANNLILRYATVILMRELAKERNLGRPSRRQVRALEPEILRLLPGRIDQLTGKVDRLRRHPFRRREKPLHVATAQIILDWDERLTARGFTGLVDMLHVSGNDTCKLAPEVAEILKDEIDRLCSLETAPNTAIHEAVERRVVRLREEREAELRRREAAGEGIEETERKAVAALKPPSLKTVGIRVKRFGPLEQAFRGKGPDWLLGNQLVTGLGLQVERAGQIVVIDEYDADLMSVVPFDFLVHWLGPERVAALGITGDKPFRVVFSVMIEAFTGCAWPAFAS
;
A
#
# COMPACT_ATOMS: atom_id res chain seq x y z
N MET A 1 -10.40 -0.31 16.04
CA MET A 1 -9.13 0.34 15.65
C MET A 1 -9.16 1.76 16.16
N THR A 2 -8.41 2.05 17.22
CA THR A 2 -8.23 3.42 17.73
C THR A 2 -7.27 4.17 16.81
N ALA A 3 -7.67 5.36 16.39
CA ALA A 3 -6.91 6.22 15.50
C ALA A 3 -5.47 6.41 16.04
N ILE A 4 -4.48 6.13 15.19
CA ILE A 4 -3.10 6.56 15.42
C ILE A 4 -3.16 8.09 15.30
N GLY A 5 -3.05 8.78 16.45
CA GLY A 5 -3.06 10.23 16.50
C GLY A 5 -2.01 10.81 15.57
N THR A 6 -2.34 11.91 14.90
CA THR A 6 -1.51 12.67 13.96
C THR A 6 -0.32 13.39 14.62
N GLY A 7 0.14 12.92 15.78
CA GLY A 7 1.28 13.46 16.51
C GLY A 7 2.61 12.82 16.12
N PRO A 8 3.75 13.43 16.47
CA PRO A 8 5.06 12.83 16.29
C PRO A 8 5.14 11.49 17.05
N VAL A 9 5.67 10.46 16.40
CA VAL A 9 5.80 9.09 16.94
C VAL A 9 7.27 8.90 17.33
N PHE A 10 7.54 8.81 18.64
CA PHE A 10 8.92 8.75 19.16
C PHE A 10 9.38 7.30 19.37
N ARG A 11 10.58 6.98 18.88
CA ARG A 11 11.20 5.66 19.10
C ARG A 11 12.35 5.75 20.07
N PHE A 12 12.35 4.88 21.08
CA PHE A 12 13.39 4.77 22.10
C PHE A 12 14.22 3.50 21.86
N GLU A 13 15.54 3.62 21.82
CA GLU A 13 16.42 2.47 21.62
C GLU A 13 16.58 1.65 22.92
N PRO A 14 16.77 0.32 22.83
CA PRO A 14 17.16 -0.48 23.98
C PRO A 14 18.42 0.07 24.66
N GLY A 15 18.41 0.18 25.98
CA GLY A 15 19.49 0.77 26.78
C GLY A 15 19.33 2.25 27.08
N THR A 16 18.39 2.95 26.43
CA THR A 16 18.05 4.34 26.75
C THR A 16 17.70 4.47 28.23
N THR A 17 18.27 5.45 28.92
CA THR A 17 17.91 5.79 30.29
C THR A 17 17.24 7.15 30.35
N GLY A 18 16.30 7.31 31.28
CA GLY A 18 15.58 8.57 31.47
C GLY A 18 14.87 8.62 32.79
N ARG A 19 14.07 9.67 32.98
CA ARG A 19 13.20 9.87 34.13
C ARG A 19 11.77 10.04 33.67
N LEU A 20 10.89 9.13 34.09
CA LEU A 20 9.45 9.29 33.93
C LEU A 20 8.88 9.80 35.26
N GLY A 21 8.52 11.08 35.29
CA GLY A 21 8.25 11.84 36.50
C GLY A 21 9.51 11.92 37.38
N ARG A 22 9.42 11.36 38.59
CA ARG A 22 10.55 11.30 39.55
C ARG A 22 11.32 9.98 39.53
N ARG A 23 10.94 9.04 38.64
CA ARG A 23 11.50 7.68 38.62
C ARG A 23 12.48 7.50 37.48
N ARG A 24 13.64 6.91 37.75
CA ARG A 24 14.55 6.50 36.69
C ARG A 24 13.99 5.28 35.98
N ILE A 25 14.10 5.29 34.66
CA ILE A 25 13.64 4.20 33.79
C ILE A 25 14.73 3.84 32.78
N THR A 26 14.73 2.57 32.37
CA THR A 26 15.59 2.06 31.30
C THR A 26 14.74 1.33 30.27
N PHE A 27 14.87 1.69 28.99
CA PHE A 27 14.16 1.01 27.91
C PHE A 27 14.84 -0.32 27.60
N LEU A 28 14.12 -1.43 27.75
CA LEU A 28 14.70 -2.76 27.50
C LEU A 28 14.48 -3.24 26.07
N ARG A 29 13.28 -3.06 25.52
CA ARG A 29 12.94 -3.41 24.12
C ARG A 29 11.62 -2.79 23.67
N ALA A 30 11.49 -2.60 22.36
CA ALA A 30 10.21 -2.25 21.72
C ALA A 30 9.28 -3.46 21.62
N ALA A 31 7.98 -3.22 21.77
CA ALA A 31 6.88 -4.17 21.56
C ALA A 31 5.88 -3.60 20.52
N SER A 32 4.93 -4.42 20.07
CA SER A 32 3.95 -4.02 19.05
C SER A 32 3.06 -2.83 19.46
N THR A 33 2.84 -2.63 20.77
CA THR A 33 1.94 -1.60 21.31
C THR A 33 2.63 -0.57 22.21
N GLY A 34 3.94 -0.70 22.46
CA GLY A 34 4.66 0.11 23.45
C GLY A 34 6.09 -0.33 23.68
N TYR A 35 6.62 -0.04 24.87
CA TYR A 35 7.97 -0.41 25.27
C TYR A 35 7.96 -1.20 26.57
N LEU A 36 8.83 -2.21 26.64
CA LEU A 36 9.17 -2.82 27.90
C LEU A 36 10.23 -1.94 28.58
N VAL A 37 9.87 -1.40 29.73
CA VAL A 37 10.68 -0.45 30.48
C VAL A 37 11.00 -1.06 31.85
N GLU A 38 12.25 -1.01 32.26
CA GLU A 38 12.68 -1.30 33.62
C GLU A 38 12.55 -0.04 34.47
N VAL A 39 11.72 -0.10 35.51
CA VAL A 39 11.50 0.98 36.45
C VAL A 39 12.40 0.75 37.66
N LEU A 40 13.35 1.66 37.86
CA LEU A 40 14.29 1.63 38.97
C LEU A 40 13.63 2.18 40.26
N PRO A 41 14.24 1.93 41.45
CA PRO A 41 13.67 2.35 42.72
C PRO A 41 13.40 3.84 42.76
N HIS A 42 12.24 4.22 43.31
CA HIS A 42 11.96 5.62 43.59
C HIS A 42 12.94 6.12 44.68
N PRO A 43 13.52 7.32 44.57
CA PRO A 43 14.48 7.82 45.56
C PRO A 43 13.90 7.92 46.99
N GLU A 44 12.58 8.05 47.12
CA GLU A 44 11.89 8.08 48.42
C GLU A 44 11.55 6.68 48.99
N ALA A 45 11.81 5.59 48.25
CA ALA A 45 11.50 4.23 48.70
C ALA A 45 12.33 3.82 49.94
N GLU A 46 13.54 4.34 50.07
CA GLU A 46 14.41 4.07 51.23
C GLU A 46 13.94 4.77 52.51
N ASN A 47 13.12 5.81 52.39
CA ASN A 47 12.60 6.59 53.51
C ASN A 47 11.30 6.03 54.10
N ILE A 48 10.75 4.94 53.54
CA ILE A 48 9.53 4.32 54.03
C ILE A 48 9.87 3.50 55.30
N PRO A 49 9.27 3.80 56.46
CA PRO A 49 9.48 3.02 57.68
C PRO A 49 9.17 1.55 57.46
N GLU A 50 9.97 0.66 58.05
CA GLU A 50 9.89 -0.79 57.82
C GLU A 50 8.48 -1.37 58.06
N VAL A 51 7.77 -0.85 59.07
CA VAL A 51 6.38 -1.18 59.41
C VAL A 51 5.35 -0.78 58.34
N MET A 52 5.69 0.11 57.41
CA MET A 52 4.81 0.55 56.32
C MET A 52 5.21 -0.02 54.96
N ARG A 53 6.22 -0.92 54.90
CA ARG A 53 6.62 -1.53 53.64
C ARG A 53 5.49 -2.34 53.01
N GLY A 54 5.29 -2.18 51.70
CA GLY A 54 4.22 -2.82 50.93
C GLY A 54 2.91 -2.03 50.86
N THR A 55 2.81 -0.90 51.58
CA THR A 55 1.60 -0.04 51.56
C THR A 55 1.64 1.02 50.46
N ARG A 56 2.81 1.25 49.84
CA ARG A 56 3.02 2.28 48.81
C ARG A 56 3.60 1.67 47.52
N PRO A 57 2.83 0.84 46.80
CA PRO A 57 3.30 0.24 45.54
C PRO A 57 3.63 1.29 44.48
N ASP A 58 3.05 2.49 44.57
CA ASP A 58 3.36 3.67 43.75
C ASP A 58 4.77 4.25 43.98
N ILE A 59 5.45 3.88 45.07
CA ILE A 59 6.85 4.25 45.40
C ILE A 59 7.76 3.01 45.39
N GLU A 60 7.28 1.90 45.92
CA GLU A 60 8.07 0.69 46.17
C GLU A 60 8.19 -0.23 44.95
N PHE A 61 7.35 -0.09 43.93
CA PHE A 61 7.44 -0.93 42.73
C PHE A 61 8.78 -0.71 42.01
N THR A 62 9.55 -1.80 41.92
CA THR A 62 10.76 -1.94 41.10
C THR A 62 10.58 -3.13 40.18
N GLY A 63 10.81 -2.96 38.88
CA GLY A 63 10.69 -4.07 37.94
C GLY A 63 10.29 -3.65 36.55
N ARG A 64 9.90 -4.63 35.73
CA ARG A 64 9.61 -4.41 34.31
C ARG A 64 8.13 -4.09 34.12
N ARG A 65 7.84 -3.04 33.37
CA ARG A 65 6.49 -2.61 33.01
C ARG A 65 6.42 -2.37 31.51
N MET A 66 5.30 -2.77 30.90
CA MET A 66 5.00 -2.39 29.52
C MET A 66 4.26 -1.04 29.55
N ILE A 67 4.81 -0.04 28.86
CA ILE A 67 4.20 1.28 28.74
C ILE A 67 3.79 1.51 27.28
N PRO A 68 2.51 1.81 26.99
CA PRO A 68 2.04 2.09 25.65
C PRO A 68 2.80 3.23 24.96
N HIS A 69 2.90 3.13 23.63
CA HIS A 69 3.62 4.11 22.82
C HIS A 69 3.02 5.52 22.92
N ALA A 70 1.69 5.61 22.94
CA ALA A 70 0.97 6.88 23.05
C ALA A 70 1.23 7.58 24.39
N GLU A 71 1.37 6.81 25.48
CA GLU A 71 1.62 7.33 26.83
C GLU A 71 3.04 7.91 26.94
N LEU A 72 4.05 7.23 26.40
CA LEU A 72 5.42 7.74 26.38
C LEU A 72 5.59 8.95 25.47
N THR A 73 4.89 8.97 24.34
CA THR A 73 4.87 10.11 23.43
C THR A 73 4.24 11.33 24.10
N ALA A 74 3.11 11.15 24.78
CA ALA A 74 2.47 12.23 25.54
C ALA A 74 3.38 12.73 26.67
N ALA A 75 3.99 11.81 27.43
CA ALA A 75 4.91 12.12 28.51
C ALA A 75 6.16 12.88 28.04
N LEU A 76 6.67 12.57 26.84
CA LEU A 76 7.79 13.30 26.27
C LEU A 76 7.39 14.72 25.85
N VAL A 77 6.19 14.88 25.28
CA VAL A 77 5.68 16.17 24.81
C VAL A 77 5.30 17.09 25.98
N ASP A 78 4.76 16.53 27.06
CA ASP A 78 4.38 17.29 28.26
C ASP A 78 5.55 17.51 29.24
N GLY A 79 6.73 16.95 28.95
CA GLY A 79 7.95 17.10 29.74
C GLY A 79 7.99 16.25 31.02
N THR A 80 7.05 15.34 31.23
CA THR A 80 7.10 14.39 32.34
C THR A 80 8.06 13.24 32.08
N LEU A 81 8.40 12.96 30.83
CA LEU A 81 9.51 12.09 30.45
C LEU A 81 10.72 12.94 30.05
N ASP A 82 11.76 12.89 30.87
CA ASP A 82 13.08 13.43 30.59
C ASP A 82 14.02 12.28 30.19
N ILE A 83 14.89 12.49 29.21
CA ILE A 83 15.79 11.43 28.70
C ILE A 83 17.22 11.93 28.81
N ASP A 84 18.10 11.10 29.38
CA ASP A 84 19.50 11.47 29.58
C ASP A 84 20.17 11.62 28.20
N GLU A 85 20.31 12.88 27.73
CA GLU A 85 20.73 13.25 26.36
C GLU A 85 22.13 12.73 25.97
N GLY A 86 22.93 12.32 26.96
CA GLY A 86 24.28 11.76 26.76
C GLY A 86 24.32 10.47 25.94
N ASP A 87 23.18 9.76 25.85
CA ASP A 87 23.06 8.49 25.12
C ASP A 87 22.30 8.61 23.78
N HIS A 88 21.97 9.81 23.28
CA HIS A 88 21.12 9.99 22.10
C HIS A 88 21.73 10.73 20.92
N VAL A 89 21.87 9.99 19.81
CA VAL A 89 21.81 10.54 18.47
C VAL A 89 20.32 10.59 18.08
N PHE A 90 19.67 11.73 18.27
CA PHE A 90 18.35 11.97 17.68
C PHE A 90 18.46 11.89 16.15
N ILE A 91 18.00 10.80 15.55
CA ILE A 91 17.82 10.69 14.10
C ILE A 91 16.32 10.57 13.85
N ASP A 92 15.73 11.59 13.22
CA ASP A 92 14.42 11.45 12.60
C ASP A 92 14.52 10.36 11.51
N HIS A 93 14.25 9.12 11.90
CA HIS A 93 14.29 7.97 11.01
C HIS A 93 13.23 8.08 9.91
N SER A 94 12.24 8.95 10.04
CA SER A 94 11.29 9.18 8.95
C SER A 94 12.03 9.72 7.73
N GLN A 95 13.04 10.58 7.90
CA GLN A 95 13.80 11.19 6.81
C GLN A 95 15.00 10.38 6.36
N THR A 96 15.28 9.22 6.97
CA THR A 96 16.42 8.38 6.60
C THR A 96 16.12 7.49 5.40
N PHE A 97 17.15 7.19 4.60
CA PHE A 97 17.06 6.26 3.49
C PHE A 97 16.59 4.87 3.95
N LYS A 98 15.54 4.32 3.33
CA LYS A 98 14.99 2.99 3.63
C LYS A 98 15.36 1.99 2.52
N PRO A 99 16.50 1.29 2.61
CA PRO A 99 16.98 0.42 1.54
C PRO A 99 16.04 -0.77 1.28
N GLU A 100 15.37 -1.30 2.30
CA GLU A 100 14.41 -2.41 2.18
C GLU A 100 13.19 -2.00 1.35
N PHE A 101 12.64 -0.81 1.64
CA PHE A 101 11.52 -0.25 0.89
C PHE A 101 11.91 0.01 -0.56
N VAL A 102 13.08 0.61 -0.80
CA VAL A 102 13.57 0.87 -2.16
C VAL A 102 13.81 -0.44 -2.92
N ALA A 103 14.32 -1.49 -2.25
CA ALA A 103 14.56 -2.81 -2.84
C ALA A 103 13.27 -3.50 -3.31
N SER A 104 12.14 -3.27 -2.61
CA SER A 104 10.83 -3.79 -3.00
C SER A 104 10.21 -3.12 -4.24
N LEU A 105 10.73 -1.95 -4.66
CA LEU A 105 10.21 -1.22 -5.81
C LEU A 105 10.75 -1.79 -7.13
N THR A 106 10.02 -1.52 -8.21
CA THR A 106 10.51 -1.76 -9.58
C THR A 106 11.65 -0.80 -9.93
N ASP A 107 12.47 -1.14 -10.93
CA ASP A 107 13.74 -0.44 -11.21
C ASP A 107 13.60 1.08 -11.37
N ARG A 108 12.59 1.53 -12.12
CA ARG A 108 12.41 2.96 -12.42
C ARG A 108 11.98 3.77 -11.18
N PRO A 109 10.94 3.40 -10.42
CA PRO A 109 10.60 4.06 -9.16
C PRO A 109 11.74 4.04 -8.14
N ALA A 110 12.47 2.94 -8.03
CA ALA A 110 13.61 2.83 -7.12
C ALA A 110 14.74 3.79 -7.50
N ASN A 111 15.13 3.83 -8.78
CA ASN A 111 16.14 4.76 -9.30
C ASN A 111 15.74 6.23 -9.09
N ASN A 112 14.48 6.56 -9.33
CA ASN A 112 13.96 7.91 -9.10
C ASN A 112 14.01 8.31 -7.61
N LEU A 113 13.65 7.39 -6.72
CA LEU A 113 13.67 7.63 -5.28
C LEU A 113 15.10 7.80 -4.76
N ILE A 114 16.04 6.97 -5.23
CA ILE A 114 17.47 7.10 -4.94
C ILE A 114 18.00 8.45 -5.39
N LEU A 115 17.69 8.87 -6.63
CA LEU A 115 18.08 10.16 -7.18
C LEU A 115 17.60 11.32 -6.28
N ARG A 116 16.29 11.37 -6.00
CA ARG A 116 15.68 12.44 -5.19
C ARG A 116 16.32 12.56 -3.83
N TYR A 117 16.43 11.42 -3.15
CA TYR A 117 17.02 11.37 -1.82
C TYR A 117 18.49 11.81 -1.85
N ALA A 118 19.28 11.28 -2.80
CA ALA A 118 20.69 11.66 -2.96
C ALA A 118 20.85 13.17 -3.21
N THR A 119 20.01 13.76 -4.06
CA THR A 119 20.04 15.19 -4.37
C THR A 119 19.70 16.05 -3.16
N VAL A 120 18.63 15.73 -2.42
CA VAL A 120 18.23 16.49 -1.23
C VAL A 120 19.29 16.41 -0.14
N ILE A 121 19.84 15.23 0.13
CA ILE A 121 20.87 15.06 1.16
C ILE A 121 22.15 15.79 0.80
N LEU A 122 22.61 15.70 -0.46
CA LEU A 122 23.79 16.47 -0.91
C LEU A 122 23.56 17.98 -0.80
N MET A 123 22.36 18.46 -1.15
CA MET A 123 22.01 19.87 -0.97
C MET A 123 22.11 20.29 0.50
N ARG A 124 21.55 19.51 1.43
CA ARG A 124 21.61 19.79 2.88
C ARG A 124 23.04 19.77 3.42
N GLU A 125 23.85 18.79 3.01
CA GLU A 125 25.26 18.65 3.41
C GLU A 125 26.06 19.87 2.95
N LEU A 126 25.98 20.23 1.67
CA LEU A 126 26.67 21.40 1.11
C LEU A 126 26.17 22.73 1.71
N ALA A 127 24.87 22.84 1.96
CA ALA A 127 24.30 24.02 2.63
C ALA A 127 24.87 24.15 4.05
N LYS A 128 24.94 23.05 4.81
CA LYS A 128 25.52 23.02 6.14
C LYS A 128 27.01 23.38 6.14
N GLU A 129 27.79 22.83 5.21
CA GLU A 129 29.22 23.17 5.03
C GLU A 129 29.43 24.67 4.78
N ARG A 130 28.47 25.32 4.12
CA ARG A 130 28.49 26.77 3.86
C ARG A 130 27.76 27.60 4.92
N ASN A 131 27.39 27.00 6.06
CA ASN A 131 26.63 27.63 7.15
C ASN A 131 25.31 28.28 6.69
N LEU A 132 24.66 27.67 5.69
CA LEU A 132 23.34 28.04 5.21
C LEU A 132 22.30 27.22 5.95
N GLY A 133 21.51 27.85 6.83
CA GLY A 133 20.47 27.16 7.59
C GLY A 133 19.38 26.55 6.68
N ARG A 134 18.45 27.39 6.20
CA ARG A 134 17.44 26.99 5.20
C ARG A 134 17.76 27.67 3.86
N PRO A 135 18.35 26.96 2.89
CA PRO A 135 18.85 27.59 1.67
C PRO A 135 17.70 28.07 0.77
N SER A 136 17.81 29.30 0.29
CA SER A 136 16.91 29.87 -0.72
C SER A 136 17.17 29.28 -2.10
N ARG A 137 16.21 29.45 -3.04
CA ARG A 137 16.35 29.01 -4.43
C ARG A 137 17.63 29.51 -5.11
N ARG A 138 18.04 30.76 -4.85
CA ARG A 138 19.28 31.34 -5.39
C ARG A 138 20.52 30.63 -4.84
N GLN A 139 20.50 30.29 -3.55
CA GLN A 139 21.60 29.58 -2.89
C GLN A 139 21.68 28.13 -3.40
N VAL A 140 20.56 27.42 -3.53
CA VAL A 140 20.54 26.06 -4.13
C VAL A 140 21.07 26.07 -5.56
N ARG A 141 20.71 27.07 -6.38
CA ARG A 141 21.26 27.23 -7.74
C ARG A 141 22.77 27.43 -7.75
N ALA A 142 23.33 28.07 -6.72
CA ALA A 142 24.78 28.22 -6.57
C ALA A 142 25.48 26.92 -6.11
N LEU A 143 24.76 25.98 -5.50
CA LEU A 143 25.24 24.66 -5.11
C LEU A 143 25.15 23.63 -6.25
N GLU A 144 24.32 23.88 -7.27
CA GLU A 144 24.00 22.93 -8.35
C GLU A 144 25.22 22.31 -9.06
N PRO A 145 26.29 23.05 -9.42
CA PRO A 145 27.47 22.46 -10.06
C PRO A 145 28.18 21.42 -9.16
N GLU A 146 28.18 21.67 -7.86
CA GLU A 146 28.82 20.80 -6.88
C GLU A 146 27.96 19.58 -6.55
N ILE A 147 26.63 19.75 -6.48
CA ILE A 147 25.68 18.66 -6.42
C ILE A 147 25.87 17.73 -7.64
N LEU A 148 25.90 18.29 -8.86
CA LEU A 148 26.14 17.52 -10.09
C LEU A 148 27.41 16.68 -10.04
N ARG A 149 28.50 17.25 -9.51
CA ARG A 149 29.80 16.58 -9.39
C ARG A 149 29.76 15.39 -8.42
N LEU A 150 29.07 15.53 -7.28
CA LEU A 150 29.04 14.52 -6.20
C LEU A 150 27.92 13.49 -6.34
N LEU A 151 26.84 13.84 -7.04
CA LEU A 151 25.63 13.04 -7.17
C LEU A 151 25.86 11.62 -7.69
N PRO A 152 26.69 11.37 -8.73
CA PRO A 152 26.98 10.01 -9.19
C PRO A 152 27.52 9.09 -8.09
N GLY A 153 28.46 9.58 -7.27
CA GLY A 153 29.05 8.80 -6.19
C GLY A 153 28.04 8.49 -5.08
N ARG A 154 27.15 9.44 -4.75
CA ARG A 154 26.10 9.23 -3.76
C ARG A 154 25.05 8.23 -4.25
N ILE A 155 24.67 8.29 -5.53
CA ILE A 155 23.76 7.31 -6.14
C ILE A 155 24.38 5.91 -6.11
N ASP A 156 25.65 5.76 -6.47
CA ASP A 156 26.34 4.46 -6.46
C ASP A 156 26.36 3.86 -5.04
N GLN A 157 26.65 4.68 -4.02
CA GLN A 157 26.64 4.25 -2.61
C GLN A 157 25.26 3.75 -2.16
N LEU A 158 24.19 4.49 -2.47
CA LEU A 158 22.82 4.12 -2.09
C LEU A 158 22.33 2.89 -2.87
N THR A 159 22.63 2.84 -4.17
CA THR A 159 22.31 1.70 -5.03
C THR A 159 22.99 0.43 -4.52
N GLY A 160 24.26 0.52 -4.09
CA GLY A 160 24.99 -0.61 -3.52
C GLY A 160 24.34 -1.17 -2.24
N LYS A 161 23.71 -0.32 -1.42
CA LYS A 161 22.92 -0.78 -0.24
C LYS A 161 21.66 -1.53 -0.67
N VAL A 162 21.00 -1.05 -1.71
CA VAL A 162 19.77 -1.64 -2.25
C VAL A 162 20.03 -2.96 -2.98
N ASP A 163 21.07 -3.02 -3.82
CA ASP A 163 21.45 -4.21 -4.60
C ASP A 163 21.71 -5.43 -3.69
N ARG A 164 22.23 -5.22 -2.48
CA ARG A 164 22.44 -6.30 -1.48
C ARG A 164 21.15 -6.94 -0.99
N LEU A 165 20.03 -6.23 -1.08
CA LEU A 165 18.72 -6.67 -0.60
C LEU A 165 17.83 -7.22 -1.73
N ARG A 166 18.21 -7.03 -2.99
CA ARG A 166 17.43 -7.48 -4.14
C ARG A 166 17.89 -8.86 -4.60
N ARG A 167 16.93 -9.72 -4.95
CA ARG A 167 17.21 -11.00 -5.63
C ARG A 167 17.92 -10.81 -6.97
N HIS A 168 17.60 -9.72 -7.66
CA HIS A 168 18.24 -9.31 -8.92
C HIS A 168 18.69 -7.85 -8.81
N PRO A 169 20.00 -7.56 -8.90
CA PRO A 169 20.53 -6.20 -8.93
C PRO A 169 19.98 -5.37 -10.10
N PHE A 170 20.09 -4.04 -10.01
CA PHE A 170 19.64 -3.14 -11.09
C PHE A 170 20.31 -3.46 -12.43
N ARG A 171 19.50 -3.65 -13.49
CA ARG A 171 20.00 -3.99 -14.83
C ARG A 171 20.67 -2.83 -15.55
N ARG A 172 20.27 -1.58 -15.25
CA ARG A 172 20.83 -0.36 -15.83
C ARG A 172 21.16 0.64 -14.73
N ARG A 173 22.41 1.11 -14.73
CA ARG A 173 22.92 2.17 -13.87
C ARG A 173 23.09 3.44 -14.71
N GLU A 174 21.98 3.94 -15.27
CA GLU A 174 22.00 5.22 -15.99
C GLU A 174 22.19 6.34 -14.96
N LYS A 175 23.33 7.02 -15.01
CA LYS A 175 23.64 8.16 -14.15
C LYS A 175 22.99 9.40 -14.74
N PRO A 176 22.13 10.12 -14.00
CA PRO A 176 21.47 11.30 -14.53
C PRO A 176 22.50 12.37 -14.87
N LEU A 177 22.44 12.88 -16.10
CA LEU A 177 23.32 13.94 -16.62
C LEU A 177 22.93 15.34 -16.13
N HIS A 178 21.72 15.49 -15.58
CA HIS A 178 21.15 16.75 -15.12
C HIS A 178 20.52 16.57 -13.73
N VAL A 179 20.67 17.56 -12.87
CA VAL A 179 19.89 17.65 -11.62
C VAL A 179 18.51 18.19 -11.94
N ALA A 180 17.54 17.92 -11.08
CA ALA A 180 16.29 18.68 -11.06
C ALA A 180 16.56 20.18 -10.81
N THR A 181 15.65 21.05 -11.25
CA THR A 181 15.80 22.49 -11.02
C THR A 181 15.87 22.80 -9.52
N ALA A 182 16.54 23.91 -9.15
CA ALA A 182 16.65 24.33 -7.75
C ALA A 182 15.30 24.40 -7.00
N GLN A 183 14.21 24.73 -7.72
CA GLN A 183 12.86 24.71 -7.14
C GLN A 183 12.42 23.28 -6.78
N ILE A 184 12.61 22.33 -7.69
CA ILE A 184 12.22 20.93 -7.46
C ILE A 184 13.03 20.31 -6.30
N ILE A 185 14.30 20.67 -6.15
CA ILE A 185 15.13 20.21 -5.02
C ILE A 185 14.52 20.71 -3.70
N LEU A 186 14.12 21.98 -3.63
CA LEU A 186 13.46 22.55 -2.44
C LEU A 186 12.10 21.89 -2.18
N ASP A 187 11.31 21.62 -3.22
CA ASP A 187 10.02 20.93 -3.07
C ASP A 187 10.23 19.50 -2.52
N TRP A 188 11.27 18.79 -2.97
CA TRP A 188 11.61 17.47 -2.42
C TRP A 188 12.10 17.55 -0.98
N ASP A 189 12.91 18.55 -0.65
CA ASP A 189 13.38 18.80 0.71
C ASP A 189 12.21 19.08 1.68
N GLU A 190 11.24 19.89 1.25
CA GLU A 190 10.02 20.16 2.01
C GLU A 190 9.18 18.90 2.19
N ARG A 191 8.99 18.09 1.14
CA ARG A 191 8.27 16.81 1.23
C ARG A 191 8.95 15.83 2.17
N LEU A 192 10.28 15.74 2.13
CA LEU A 192 11.05 14.90 3.03
C LEU A 192 10.88 15.37 4.47
N THR A 193 10.95 16.69 4.71
CA THR A 193 10.80 17.27 6.05
C THR A 193 9.38 17.09 6.60
N ALA A 194 8.36 17.28 5.78
CA ALA A 194 6.96 17.27 6.23
C ALA A 194 6.35 15.86 6.28
N ARG A 195 6.81 14.92 5.43
CA ARG A 195 6.18 13.61 5.23
C ARG A 195 7.16 12.42 5.31
N GLY A 196 8.41 12.67 5.69
CA GLY A 196 9.47 11.66 5.73
C GLY A 196 9.86 11.13 4.35
N PHE A 197 10.61 10.03 4.35
CA PHE A 197 11.21 9.37 3.19
C PHE A 197 10.16 8.91 2.19
N THR A 198 9.00 8.49 2.68
CA THR A 198 7.82 8.15 1.86
C THR A 198 7.29 9.34 1.07
N GLY A 199 7.51 10.58 1.53
CA GLY A 199 7.15 11.81 0.83
C GLY A 199 7.93 12.06 -0.48
N LEU A 200 9.08 11.39 -0.66
CA LEU A 200 9.90 11.47 -1.87
C LEU A 200 9.47 10.48 -2.96
N VAL A 201 8.66 9.47 -2.60
CA VAL A 201 8.14 8.50 -3.56
C VAL A 201 7.39 9.25 -4.64
N ASP A 202 7.74 8.95 -5.89
CA ASP A 202 6.98 9.49 -6.99
C ASP A 202 5.60 8.88 -6.93
N MET A 203 4.66 9.70 -6.49
CA MET A 203 3.25 9.45 -6.65
C MET A 203 2.91 9.42 -8.14
N LEU A 204 3.74 9.06 -9.12
CA LEU A 204 3.35 8.99 -10.54
C LEU A 204 2.18 8.01 -10.80
N HIS A 205 1.97 7.07 -9.88
CA HIS A 205 0.83 6.14 -9.89
C HIS A 205 -0.41 6.71 -9.18
N VAL A 206 -0.27 7.80 -8.41
CA VAL A 206 -1.33 8.52 -7.67
C VAL A 206 -1.50 9.96 -8.17
N SER A 207 -0.55 10.46 -8.94
CA SER A 207 -0.60 11.71 -9.64
C SER A 207 -1.56 11.38 -10.76
N GLY A 208 -2.79 11.78 -10.52
CA GLY A 208 -3.73 12.12 -11.56
C GLY A 208 -3.12 13.21 -12.43
N ASN A 209 -2.00 12.92 -13.09
CA ASN A 209 -1.68 13.49 -14.37
C ASN A 209 -2.70 12.87 -15.35
N ASP A 210 -3.94 13.29 -15.14
CA ASP A 210 -5.14 13.08 -15.93
C ASP A 210 -5.14 14.05 -17.11
N THR A 211 -3.99 14.62 -17.48
CA THR A 211 -3.77 15.10 -18.84
C THR A 211 -3.78 13.87 -19.73
N CYS A 212 -4.98 13.38 -20.02
CA CYS A 212 -5.24 12.46 -21.09
C CYS A 212 -4.59 13.09 -22.32
N LYS A 213 -3.59 12.44 -22.90
CA LYS A 213 -2.98 12.91 -24.17
C LYS A 213 -3.97 12.82 -25.34
N LEU A 214 -5.15 12.28 -25.09
CA LEU A 214 -6.26 12.23 -26.03
C LEU A 214 -7.04 13.54 -25.93
N ALA A 215 -7.60 13.98 -27.06
CA ALA A 215 -8.63 15.01 -27.04
C ALA A 215 -9.76 14.59 -26.08
N PRO A 216 -10.40 15.53 -25.37
CA PRO A 216 -11.46 15.23 -24.40
C PRO A 216 -12.55 14.30 -24.96
N GLU A 217 -13.00 14.56 -26.18
CA GLU A 217 -14.04 13.80 -26.86
C GLU A 217 -13.59 12.36 -27.16
N VAL A 218 -12.31 12.18 -27.50
CA VAL A 218 -11.72 10.85 -27.70
C VAL A 218 -11.62 10.09 -26.38
N ALA A 219 -11.34 10.80 -25.28
CA ALA A 219 -11.30 10.21 -23.95
C ALA A 219 -12.70 9.75 -23.47
N GLU A 220 -13.74 10.51 -23.79
CA GLU A 220 -15.13 10.16 -23.52
C GLU A 220 -15.58 8.94 -24.33
N ILE A 221 -15.35 8.94 -25.66
CA ILE A 221 -15.65 7.78 -26.51
C ILE A 221 -14.95 6.52 -25.99
N LEU A 222 -13.66 6.64 -25.62
CA LEU A 222 -12.90 5.51 -25.07
C LEU A 222 -13.51 5.00 -23.76
N LYS A 223 -13.95 5.90 -22.88
CA LYS A 223 -14.59 5.52 -21.61
C LYS A 223 -15.91 4.79 -21.87
N ASP A 224 -16.78 5.35 -22.72
CA ASP A 224 -18.09 4.77 -23.04
C ASP A 224 -17.97 3.36 -23.62
N GLU A 225 -17.06 3.15 -24.58
CA GLU A 225 -16.88 1.85 -25.22
C GLU A 225 -16.27 0.82 -24.27
N ILE A 226 -15.35 1.24 -23.38
CA ILE A 226 -14.86 0.34 -22.34
C ILE A 226 -15.99 -0.02 -21.36
N ASP A 227 -16.75 0.97 -20.88
CA ASP A 227 -17.85 0.74 -19.94
C ASP A 227 -18.89 -0.21 -20.56
N ARG A 228 -19.23 -0.06 -21.85
CA ARG A 228 -20.15 -0.92 -22.58
C ARG A 228 -19.61 -2.34 -22.79
N LEU A 229 -18.39 -2.48 -23.30
CA LEU A 229 -17.87 -3.79 -23.74
C LEU A 229 -17.26 -4.61 -22.59
N CYS A 230 -16.77 -3.97 -21.53
CA CYS A 230 -16.27 -4.67 -20.35
C CYS A 230 -17.36 -5.06 -19.35
N SER A 231 -18.56 -4.47 -19.42
CA SER A 231 -19.70 -4.86 -18.57
C SER A 231 -20.53 -6.01 -19.15
N LEU A 232 -20.51 -6.21 -20.47
CA LEU A 232 -21.41 -7.17 -21.13
C LEU A 232 -20.74 -8.50 -21.51
N GLU A 233 -19.48 -8.48 -21.99
CA GLU A 233 -18.93 -9.64 -22.71
C GLU A 233 -17.46 -9.95 -22.39
N THR A 234 -16.79 -9.17 -21.52
CA THR A 234 -15.33 -9.26 -21.35
C THR A 234 -14.60 -9.20 -22.70
N ALA A 235 -15.01 -8.26 -23.55
CA ALA A 235 -14.49 -8.15 -24.92
C ALA A 235 -12.95 -7.98 -24.95
N PRO A 236 -12.27 -8.56 -25.95
CA PRO A 236 -10.83 -8.37 -26.10
C PRO A 236 -10.50 -6.90 -26.41
N ASN A 237 -9.32 -6.45 -25.98
CA ASN A 237 -8.86 -5.07 -26.22
C ASN A 237 -8.89 -4.65 -27.71
N THR A 238 -8.77 -5.61 -28.63
CA THR A 238 -8.88 -5.38 -30.08
C THR A 238 -10.28 -4.94 -30.49
N ALA A 239 -11.32 -5.60 -29.98
CA ALA A 239 -12.71 -5.23 -30.26
C ALA A 239 -13.05 -3.84 -29.69
N ILE A 240 -12.55 -3.53 -28.49
CA ILE A 240 -12.69 -2.20 -27.89
C ILE A 240 -12.00 -1.14 -28.76
N HIS A 241 -10.78 -1.42 -29.23
CA HIS A 241 -10.04 -0.52 -30.11
C HIS A 241 -10.78 -0.25 -31.42
N GLU A 242 -11.28 -1.29 -32.10
CA GLU A 242 -12.05 -1.16 -33.35
C GLU A 242 -13.34 -0.35 -33.18
N ALA A 243 -14.03 -0.51 -32.04
CA ALA A 243 -15.22 0.28 -31.73
C ALA A 243 -14.88 1.77 -31.52
N VAL A 244 -13.83 2.06 -30.74
CA VAL A 244 -13.36 3.43 -30.49
C VAL A 244 -12.86 4.08 -31.77
N GLU A 245 -12.06 3.37 -32.58
CA GLU A 245 -11.55 3.88 -33.85
C GLU A 245 -12.67 4.31 -34.79
N ARG A 246 -13.70 3.46 -34.96
CA ARG A 246 -14.87 3.79 -35.79
C ARG A 246 -15.60 5.04 -35.31
N ARG A 247 -15.84 5.20 -34.00
CA ARG A 247 -16.52 6.40 -33.46
C ARG A 247 -15.67 7.66 -33.59
N VAL A 248 -14.36 7.57 -33.35
CA VAL A 248 -13.45 8.73 -33.45
C VAL A 248 -13.28 9.19 -34.90
N VAL A 249 -13.12 8.27 -35.85
CA VAL A 249 -13.03 8.60 -37.29
C VAL A 249 -14.30 9.28 -37.76
N ARG A 250 -15.47 8.72 -37.44
CA ARG A 250 -16.76 9.31 -37.80
C ARG A 250 -16.93 10.72 -37.22
N LEU A 251 -16.63 10.91 -35.93
CA LEU A 251 -16.72 12.23 -35.29
C LEU A 251 -15.80 13.24 -35.98
N ARG A 252 -14.59 12.82 -36.35
CA ARG A 252 -13.65 13.66 -37.08
C ARG A 252 -14.19 14.06 -38.46
N GLU A 253 -14.73 13.11 -39.22
CA GLU A 253 -15.31 13.36 -40.54
C GLU A 253 -16.50 14.34 -40.46
N GLU A 254 -17.38 14.18 -39.47
CA GLU A 254 -18.51 15.08 -39.21
C GLU A 254 -18.02 16.52 -38.94
N ARG A 255 -16.97 16.66 -38.11
CA ARG A 255 -16.38 17.97 -37.79
C ARG A 255 -15.62 18.59 -38.96
N GLU A 256 -14.91 17.80 -39.76
CA GLU A 256 -14.25 18.29 -40.99
C GLU A 256 -15.28 18.75 -42.03
N ALA A 257 -16.40 18.04 -42.16
CA ALA A 257 -17.49 18.42 -43.07
C ALA A 257 -18.24 19.68 -42.60
N GLU A 258 -18.40 19.87 -41.29
CA GLU A 258 -18.91 21.11 -40.68
C GLU A 258 -18.02 22.31 -41.03
N LEU A 259 -16.70 22.18 -40.83
CA LEU A 259 -15.74 23.25 -41.14
C LEU A 259 -15.77 23.60 -42.63
N ARG A 260 -15.76 22.60 -43.53
CA ARG A 260 -15.84 22.84 -44.98
C ARG A 260 -17.12 23.57 -45.39
N ARG A 261 -18.26 23.26 -44.76
CA ARG A 261 -19.53 23.96 -45.02
C ARG A 261 -19.48 25.42 -44.59
N ARG A 262 -18.90 25.71 -43.42
CA ARG A 262 -18.73 27.08 -42.89
C ARG A 262 -17.75 27.90 -43.74
N GLU A 263 -16.65 27.30 -44.17
CA GLU A 263 -15.71 27.89 -45.13
C GLU A 263 -16.38 28.26 -46.46
N ALA A 264 -17.21 27.35 -47.01
CA ALA A 264 -17.94 27.60 -48.25
C ALA A 264 -19.01 28.70 -48.11
N ALA A 265 -19.53 28.90 -46.88
CA ALA A 265 -20.45 30.00 -46.54
C ALA A 265 -19.72 31.34 -46.30
N GLY A 266 -18.39 31.37 -46.38
CA GLY A 266 -17.58 32.58 -46.21
C GLY A 266 -17.27 32.93 -44.75
N GLU A 267 -17.50 32.03 -43.79
CA GLU A 267 -17.11 32.25 -42.40
C GLU A 267 -15.59 32.10 -42.22
N GLY A 268 -14.99 32.99 -41.43
CA GLY A 268 -13.59 32.90 -41.03
C GLY A 268 -13.39 31.79 -40.00
N ILE A 269 -12.61 30.77 -40.35
CA ILE A 269 -12.28 29.66 -39.43
C ILE A 269 -10.95 29.94 -38.76
N GLU A 270 -10.96 29.98 -37.42
CA GLU A 270 -9.73 30.13 -36.64
C GLU A 270 -8.81 28.90 -36.76
N GLU A 271 -7.50 29.14 -36.72
CA GLU A 271 -6.47 28.09 -36.76
C GLU A 271 -6.56 27.13 -35.56
N THR A 272 -7.12 27.60 -34.44
CA THR A 272 -7.41 26.82 -33.22
C THR A 272 -8.46 25.74 -33.48
N GLU A 273 -9.53 26.04 -34.20
CA GLU A 273 -10.59 25.09 -34.57
C GLU A 273 -10.05 23.99 -35.50
N ARG A 274 -9.22 24.36 -36.49
CA ARG A 274 -8.57 23.39 -37.39
C ARG A 274 -7.66 22.43 -36.62
N LYS A 275 -6.88 22.97 -35.67
CA LYS A 275 -6.01 22.16 -34.81
C LYS A 275 -6.79 21.24 -33.88
N ALA A 276 -7.93 21.67 -33.36
CA ALA A 276 -8.80 20.85 -32.52
C ALA A 276 -9.34 19.63 -33.29
N VAL A 277 -9.83 19.82 -34.52
CA VAL A 277 -10.30 18.71 -35.38
C VAL A 277 -9.15 17.78 -35.76
N ALA A 278 -7.97 18.32 -36.08
CA ALA A 278 -6.78 17.51 -36.38
C ALA A 278 -6.27 16.70 -35.17
N ALA A 279 -6.58 17.12 -33.94
CA ALA A 279 -6.22 16.42 -32.71
C ALA A 279 -7.14 15.21 -32.40
N LEU A 280 -8.30 15.10 -33.06
CA LEU A 280 -9.21 13.94 -32.94
C LEU A 280 -8.61 12.70 -33.62
N LYS A 281 -7.69 12.03 -32.93
CA LYS A 281 -7.02 10.82 -33.43
C LYS A 281 -7.40 9.60 -32.60
N PRO A 282 -7.68 8.44 -33.22
CA PRO A 282 -7.90 7.20 -32.51
C PRO A 282 -6.72 6.87 -31.56
N PRO A 283 -6.99 6.40 -30.33
CA PRO A 283 -5.95 5.95 -29.43
C PRO A 283 -5.34 4.64 -29.93
N SER A 284 -4.05 4.42 -29.68
CA SER A 284 -3.42 3.12 -30.00
C SER A 284 -4.02 1.97 -29.18
N LEU A 285 -3.96 0.75 -29.71
CA LEU A 285 -4.35 -0.49 -28.99
C LEU A 285 -3.65 -0.61 -27.62
N LYS A 286 -2.39 -0.17 -27.52
CA LYS A 286 -1.64 -0.13 -26.25
C LYS A 286 -2.27 0.83 -25.25
N THR A 287 -2.75 1.99 -25.71
CA THR A 287 -3.44 2.98 -24.87
C THR A 287 -4.74 2.41 -24.32
N VAL A 288 -5.52 1.72 -25.16
CA VAL A 288 -6.74 1.01 -24.76
C VAL A 288 -6.42 -0.02 -23.67
N GLY A 289 -5.44 -0.90 -23.91
CA GLY A 289 -5.03 -1.92 -22.93
C GLY A 289 -4.50 -1.35 -21.61
N ILE A 290 -3.78 -0.23 -21.64
CA ILE A 290 -3.37 0.49 -20.41
C ILE A 290 -4.59 1.02 -19.66
N ARG A 291 -5.59 1.58 -20.37
CA ARG A 291 -6.79 2.13 -19.74
C ARG A 291 -7.66 1.03 -19.11
N VAL A 292 -7.81 -0.12 -19.78
CA VAL A 292 -8.49 -1.29 -19.24
C VAL A 292 -7.77 -1.85 -18.00
N LYS A 293 -6.42 -1.91 -18.03
CA LYS A 293 -5.62 -2.36 -16.87
C LYS A 293 -5.65 -1.41 -15.67
N ARG A 294 -6.08 -0.15 -15.85
CA ARG A 294 -6.27 0.79 -14.73
C ARG A 294 -7.48 0.41 -13.89
N PHE A 295 -8.48 -0.27 -14.45
CA PHE A 295 -9.47 -0.97 -13.63
C PHE A 295 -8.71 -2.06 -12.88
N GLY A 296 -8.56 -1.88 -11.56
CA GLY A 296 -7.88 -2.87 -10.73
C GLY A 296 -8.54 -4.25 -10.86
N PRO A 297 -7.88 -5.33 -10.42
CA PRO A 297 -8.41 -6.70 -10.54
C PRO A 297 -9.82 -6.86 -9.95
N LEU A 298 -10.10 -6.14 -8.87
CA LEU A 298 -11.42 -6.10 -8.21
C LEU A 298 -12.50 -5.48 -9.09
N GLU A 299 -12.22 -4.32 -9.70
CA GLU A 299 -13.15 -3.61 -10.57
C GLU A 299 -13.43 -4.41 -11.85
N GLN A 300 -12.43 -5.13 -12.38
CA GLN A 300 -12.62 -6.04 -13.51
C GLN A 300 -13.50 -7.24 -13.14
N ALA A 301 -13.28 -7.83 -11.95
CA ALA A 301 -14.13 -8.90 -11.45
C ALA A 301 -15.57 -8.42 -11.17
N PHE A 302 -15.73 -7.21 -10.63
CA PHE A 302 -17.03 -6.56 -10.41
C PHE A 302 -17.79 -6.39 -11.72
N ARG A 303 -17.13 -5.85 -12.75
CA ARG A 303 -17.75 -5.59 -14.05
C ARG A 303 -18.06 -6.86 -14.84
N GLY A 304 -17.19 -7.86 -14.77
CA GLY A 304 -17.34 -9.10 -15.53
C GLY A 304 -18.25 -10.15 -14.88
N LYS A 305 -18.34 -10.17 -13.54
CA LYS A 305 -19.04 -11.24 -12.80
C LYS A 305 -20.13 -10.72 -11.85
N GLY A 306 -20.21 -9.41 -11.65
CA GLY A 306 -21.20 -8.77 -10.81
C GLY A 306 -20.83 -8.74 -9.31
N PRO A 307 -21.60 -7.97 -8.53
CA PRO A 307 -21.41 -7.82 -7.08
C PRO A 307 -21.62 -9.14 -6.31
N ASP A 308 -22.62 -9.93 -6.69
CA ASP A 308 -22.98 -11.17 -5.97
C ASP A 308 -21.86 -12.22 -6.05
N TRP A 309 -21.23 -12.34 -7.22
CA TRP A 309 -20.07 -13.22 -7.39
C TRP A 309 -18.90 -12.75 -6.52
N LEU A 310 -18.64 -11.45 -6.45
CA LEU A 310 -17.57 -10.90 -5.61
C LEU A 310 -17.83 -11.13 -4.12
N LEU A 311 -19.07 -10.91 -3.67
CA LEU A 311 -19.46 -11.14 -2.28
C LEU A 311 -19.25 -12.61 -1.89
N GLY A 312 -19.69 -13.56 -2.73
CA GLY A 312 -19.52 -14.99 -2.46
C GLY A 312 -18.08 -15.50 -2.54
N ASN A 313 -17.20 -14.85 -3.31
CA ASN A 313 -15.84 -15.36 -3.58
C ASN A 313 -14.72 -14.57 -2.88
N GLN A 314 -15.02 -13.42 -2.25
CA GLN A 314 -14.02 -12.63 -1.51
C GLN A 314 -14.22 -12.60 -0.01
N LEU A 315 -15.41 -12.96 0.48
CA LEU A 315 -15.63 -13.18 1.90
C LEU A 315 -15.02 -14.55 2.24
N VAL A 316 -13.78 -14.55 2.76
CA VAL A 316 -13.27 -15.72 3.45
C VAL A 316 -14.17 -15.92 4.67
N THR A 317 -14.86 -17.05 4.74
CA THR A 317 -15.65 -17.49 5.88
C THR A 317 -14.81 -17.32 7.15
N GLY A 318 -15.25 -16.45 8.08
CA GLY A 318 -14.60 -16.21 9.37
C GLY A 318 -13.77 -14.92 9.52
N LEU A 319 -13.51 -14.14 8.46
CA LEU A 319 -12.85 -12.82 8.61
C LEU A 319 -13.76 -11.82 9.34
N GLY A 320 -13.38 -11.43 10.56
CA GLY A 320 -14.08 -10.43 11.37
C GLY A 320 -14.81 -10.97 12.61
N LEU A 321 -14.82 -12.29 12.80
CA LEU A 321 -15.35 -12.89 14.03
C LEU A 321 -14.31 -12.76 15.15
N GLN A 322 -14.63 -12.03 16.22
CA GLN A 322 -13.86 -12.08 17.46
C GLN A 322 -14.27 -13.34 18.23
N VAL A 323 -13.46 -14.39 18.10
CA VAL A 323 -13.65 -15.66 18.81
C VAL A 323 -12.57 -15.81 19.87
N GLU A 324 -12.96 -15.97 21.12
CA GLU A 324 -12.03 -15.96 22.27
C GLU A 324 -11.68 -17.39 22.75
N ARG A 325 -12.50 -18.39 22.39
CA ARG A 325 -12.29 -19.79 22.77
C ARG A 325 -12.96 -20.76 21.80
N ALA A 326 -12.47 -22.00 21.77
CA ALA A 326 -13.04 -23.09 21.00
C ALA A 326 -14.50 -23.39 21.41
N GLY A 327 -15.35 -23.68 20.42
CA GLY A 327 -16.76 -24.04 20.59
C GLY A 327 -17.69 -22.85 20.80
N GLN A 328 -17.17 -21.61 20.76
CA GLN A 328 -17.96 -20.39 20.90
C GLN A 328 -18.77 -20.07 19.64
N ILE A 329 -18.23 -20.35 18.46
CA ILE A 329 -18.92 -20.21 17.18
C ILE A 329 -18.63 -21.44 16.32
N VAL A 330 -19.69 -22.03 15.79
CA VAL A 330 -19.62 -23.11 14.80
C VAL A 330 -20.28 -22.62 13.53
N VAL A 331 -19.54 -22.66 12.43
CA VAL A 331 -20.03 -22.32 11.10
C VAL A 331 -20.52 -23.61 10.46
N ILE A 332 -21.74 -23.61 9.95
CA ILE A 332 -22.23 -24.72 9.13
C ILE A 332 -22.10 -24.29 7.68
N ASP A 333 -21.42 -25.11 6.89
CA ASP A 333 -21.24 -24.88 5.47
C ASP A 333 -21.70 -26.12 4.69
N GLU A 334 -22.20 -25.91 3.49
CA GLU A 334 -22.81 -26.95 2.67
C GLU A 334 -22.09 -27.05 1.33
N TYR A 335 -21.65 -28.26 1.00
CA TYR A 335 -20.89 -28.54 -0.21
C TYR A 335 -21.65 -29.52 -1.10
N ASP A 336 -21.90 -29.12 -2.34
CA ASP A 336 -22.33 -30.04 -3.39
C ASP A 336 -21.14 -30.87 -3.86
N ALA A 337 -21.23 -32.19 -3.72
CA ALA A 337 -20.22 -33.10 -4.24
C ALA A 337 -20.82 -34.36 -4.85
N ASP A 338 -20.09 -34.96 -5.78
CA ASP A 338 -20.43 -36.26 -6.34
C ASP A 338 -20.06 -37.34 -5.32
N LEU A 339 -21.03 -38.07 -4.77
CA LEU A 339 -20.83 -39.07 -3.71
C LEU A 339 -19.76 -40.10 -4.07
N MET A 340 -19.71 -40.50 -5.34
CA MET A 340 -18.74 -41.48 -5.86
C MET A 340 -17.31 -40.95 -5.99
N SER A 341 -17.11 -39.64 -5.88
CA SER A 341 -15.77 -39.03 -5.77
C SER A 341 -15.19 -39.11 -4.36
N VAL A 342 -16.05 -39.34 -3.36
CA VAL A 342 -15.69 -39.39 -1.93
C VAL A 342 -15.68 -40.84 -1.43
N VAL A 343 -16.68 -41.64 -1.83
CA VAL A 343 -16.83 -43.04 -1.43
C VAL A 343 -17.03 -43.91 -2.68
N PRO A 344 -16.13 -44.85 -2.99
CA PRO A 344 -16.32 -45.76 -4.12
C PRO A 344 -17.63 -46.55 -4.03
N PHE A 345 -18.26 -46.80 -5.18
CA PHE A 345 -19.57 -47.47 -5.27
C PHE A 345 -19.60 -48.82 -4.54
N ASP A 346 -18.58 -49.67 -4.73
CA ASP A 346 -18.49 -50.97 -4.07
C ASP A 346 -18.49 -50.85 -2.54
N PHE A 347 -17.94 -49.75 -2.01
CA PHE A 347 -17.90 -49.47 -0.58
C PHE A 347 -19.26 -49.02 -0.05
N LEU A 348 -20.04 -48.28 -0.85
CA LEU A 348 -21.43 -47.94 -0.53
C LEU A 348 -22.33 -49.18 -0.48
N VAL A 349 -22.16 -50.11 -1.44
CA VAL A 349 -22.89 -51.40 -1.46
C VAL A 349 -22.53 -52.24 -0.24
N HIS A 350 -21.24 -52.29 0.13
CA HIS A 350 -20.78 -53.00 1.31
C HIS A 350 -21.33 -52.41 2.63
N TRP A 351 -21.35 -51.08 2.76
CA TRP A 351 -21.72 -50.40 4.01
C TRP A 351 -23.23 -50.32 4.24
N LEU A 352 -24.01 -49.94 3.20
CA LEU A 352 -25.45 -49.72 3.32
C LEU A 352 -26.27 -50.97 2.97
N GLY A 353 -25.68 -51.91 2.24
CA GLY A 353 -26.34 -53.09 1.69
C GLY A 353 -27.00 -52.82 0.33
N PRO A 354 -27.08 -53.84 -0.55
CA PRO A 354 -27.53 -53.67 -1.93
C PRO A 354 -28.98 -53.18 -2.05
N GLU A 355 -29.87 -53.63 -1.17
CA GLU A 355 -31.29 -53.21 -1.16
C GLU A 355 -31.45 -51.72 -0.85
N ARG A 356 -30.62 -51.21 0.06
CA ARG A 356 -30.68 -49.82 0.53
C ARG A 356 -30.07 -48.86 -0.49
N VAL A 357 -28.98 -49.27 -1.14
CA VAL A 357 -28.38 -48.53 -2.28
C VAL A 357 -29.38 -48.43 -3.44
N ALA A 358 -30.08 -49.52 -3.76
CA ALA A 358 -31.12 -49.52 -4.77
C ALA A 358 -32.32 -48.63 -4.40
N ALA A 359 -32.75 -48.65 -3.13
CA ALA A 359 -33.83 -47.79 -2.63
C ALA A 359 -33.49 -46.29 -2.70
N LEU A 360 -32.22 -45.93 -2.55
CA LEU A 360 -31.72 -44.56 -2.69
C LEU A 360 -31.49 -44.15 -4.16
N GLY A 361 -31.72 -45.04 -5.13
CA GLY A 361 -31.53 -44.77 -6.55
C GLY A 361 -30.07 -44.55 -6.97
N ILE A 362 -29.11 -45.00 -6.16
CA ILE A 362 -27.68 -44.84 -6.43
C ILE A 362 -27.25 -45.97 -7.37
N THR A 363 -26.78 -45.63 -8.57
CA THR A 363 -26.36 -46.60 -9.59
C THR A 363 -24.90 -46.38 -9.97
N GLY A 364 -24.08 -47.43 -10.02
CA GLY A 364 -22.62 -47.31 -10.22
C GLY A 364 -22.17 -46.73 -11.58
N ASP A 365 -23.11 -46.49 -12.49
CA ASP A 365 -22.91 -45.91 -13.81
C ASP A 365 -23.06 -44.38 -13.84
N LYS A 366 -23.59 -43.75 -12.78
CA LYS A 366 -23.83 -42.29 -12.75
C LYS A 366 -23.44 -41.66 -11.41
N PRO A 367 -22.65 -40.57 -11.41
CA PRO A 367 -22.34 -39.86 -10.17
C PRO A 367 -23.62 -39.34 -9.51
N PHE A 368 -23.83 -39.73 -8.26
CA PHE A 368 -24.96 -39.27 -7.46
C PHE A 368 -24.53 -38.01 -6.68
N ARG A 369 -25.20 -36.89 -6.93
CA ARG A 369 -24.89 -35.61 -6.28
C ARG A 369 -25.50 -35.58 -4.89
N VAL A 370 -24.69 -35.25 -3.89
CA VAL A 370 -25.11 -35.10 -2.50
C VAL A 370 -24.68 -33.75 -1.96
N VAL A 371 -25.45 -33.25 -1.00
CA VAL A 371 -25.08 -32.08 -0.19
C VAL A 371 -24.42 -32.61 1.08
N PHE A 372 -23.17 -32.25 1.31
CA PHE A 372 -22.47 -32.50 2.57
C PHE A 372 -22.51 -31.25 3.44
N SER A 373 -23.17 -31.34 4.59
CA SER A 373 -23.11 -30.30 5.61
C SER A 373 -21.92 -30.56 6.53
N VAL A 374 -21.04 -29.57 6.68
CA VAL A 374 -19.85 -29.64 7.55
C VAL A 374 -19.98 -28.57 8.63
N MET A 375 -19.75 -28.97 9.88
CA MET A 375 -19.62 -28.03 10.98
C MET A 375 -18.14 -27.68 11.14
N ILE A 376 -17.80 -26.41 10.99
CA ILE A 376 -16.44 -25.89 11.13
C ILE A 376 -16.38 -25.05 12.39
N GLU A 377 -15.57 -25.46 13.35
CA GLU A 377 -15.34 -24.69 14.58
C GLU A 377 -14.45 -23.47 14.25
N ALA A 378 -14.95 -22.27 14.51
CA ALA A 378 -14.35 -21.03 13.99
C ALA A 378 -13.02 -20.65 14.64
N PHE A 379 -12.73 -21.12 15.86
CA PHE A 379 -11.49 -20.79 16.58
C PHE A 379 -10.29 -21.66 16.14
N THR A 380 -10.53 -22.95 15.95
CA THR A 380 -9.52 -23.98 15.65
C THR A 380 -9.47 -24.33 14.17
N GLY A 381 -10.54 -24.05 13.41
CA GLY A 381 -10.70 -24.51 12.03
C GLY A 381 -10.96 -26.01 11.91
N CYS A 382 -11.18 -26.71 13.03
CA CYS A 382 -11.52 -28.13 13.01
C CYS A 382 -12.91 -28.34 12.37
N ALA A 383 -12.96 -29.17 11.33
CA ALA A 383 -14.19 -29.58 10.69
C ALA A 383 -14.68 -30.90 11.29
N TRP A 384 -15.96 -30.95 11.67
CA TRP A 384 -16.67 -32.15 12.07
C TRP A 384 -17.79 -32.44 11.07
N PRO A 385 -17.98 -33.71 10.65
CA PRO A 385 -19.14 -34.07 9.86
C PRO A 385 -20.41 -33.79 10.67
N ALA A 386 -21.32 -32.99 10.10
CA ALA A 386 -22.63 -32.74 10.69
C ALA A 386 -23.50 -33.98 10.42
N PHE A 387 -23.49 -34.98 11.30
CA PHE A 387 -24.46 -36.07 11.18
C PHE A 387 -25.83 -35.54 11.62
N ALA A 388 -26.67 -35.20 10.64
CA ALA A 388 -28.09 -35.00 10.88
C ALA A 388 -28.71 -36.35 11.25
N SER A 389 -29.36 -36.40 12.42
CA SER A 389 -30.11 -37.55 12.94
C SER A 389 -31.36 -37.84 12.14
#